data_AF-A0A8T4LQR6-F1
#
_entry.id   AF-A0A8T4LQR6-F1
#
_cell.length_a   1.000
_cell.length_b   1.000
_cell.length_c   1.000
_cell.angle_alpha   90.00
_cell.angle_beta   90.00
_cell.angle_gamma   90.00
#
_symmetry.space_group_name_H-M   'P 1'
#
loop_
_entity.id
_entity.type
_entity.pdbx_description
1 polymer ?
#
loop_
_entity_poly.entity_id
_entity_poly.type
_entity_poly.pdbx_seq_one_letter_code
_entity_poly.pdbx_strand_id
1 'polypeptide(L)'
;MRNVKFAQAAAAALAAIMSLLPKVGVAQPGNYPNFTDAGTHLNPATWTQYGNWGYVSAEAGSGGVDVASMQVNYGLEDIFVDAALSLNGSEQNRTLNAGMQLGGIVAAGVSAKPDGNASVGVLGIVRPGAQVLLRGSLETDVKTHISAAAMEARRAFAGGLELTLSGKVQADSSGKIVWKGIGMQVGENVLLVSGGVGGRDWRDVKLHARRWVGKGAIVDAHVKVINGQFRKPQVSVGLTKMLN
;
A
#
# COMPACT_ATOMS: atom_id res chain seq x y z
N MET A 1 7.94 -27.11 18.77
CA MET A 1 8.90 -27.55 17.71
C MET A 1 8.30 -27.71 16.31
N ARG A 2 6.98 -27.89 16.12
CA ARG A 2 6.35 -27.97 14.76
C ARG A 2 6.30 -26.63 14.00
N ASN A 3 6.19 -25.50 14.70
CA ASN A 3 6.05 -24.17 14.06
C ASN A 3 7.33 -23.62 13.42
N VAL A 4 8.52 -24.06 13.87
CA VAL A 4 9.81 -23.60 13.33
C VAL A 4 10.10 -24.21 11.96
N LYS A 5 9.66 -25.46 11.73
CA LYS A 5 9.88 -26.18 10.47
C LYS A 5 9.03 -25.62 9.31
N PHE A 6 7.85 -25.09 9.61
CA PHE A 6 6.96 -24.48 8.61
C PHE A 6 7.49 -23.11 8.16
N ALA A 7 7.98 -22.30 9.09
CA ALA A 7 8.61 -21.01 8.80
C ALA A 7 9.90 -21.18 7.96
N GLN A 8 10.70 -22.21 8.24
CA GLN A 8 11.89 -22.53 7.46
C GLN A 8 11.56 -23.03 6.05
N ALA A 9 10.52 -23.86 5.90
CA ALA A 9 10.06 -24.34 4.58
C ALA A 9 9.49 -23.19 3.72
N ALA A 10 8.71 -22.29 4.33
CA ALA A 10 8.19 -21.10 3.65
C ALA A 10 9.33 -20.14 3.24
N ALA A 11 10.32 -19.91 4.11
CA ALA A 11 11.48 -19.09 3.81
C ALA A 11 12.36 -19.68 2.68
N ALA A 12 12.52 -21.01 2.65
CA ALA A 12 13.31 -21.70 1.62
C ALA A 12 12.59 -21.73 0.25
N ALA A 13 11.28 -21.98 0.23
CA ALA A 13 10.48 -21.90 -0.99
C ALA A 13 10.45 -20.47 -1.55
N LEU A 14 10.33 -19.47 -0.67
CA LEU A 14 10.42 -18.07 -1.02
C LEU A 14 11.80 -17.75 -1.61
N ALA A 15 12.91 -18.14 -0.97
CA ALA A 15 14.25 -17.92 -1.48
C ALA A 15 14.49 -18.53 -2.88
N ALA A 16 13.91 -19.71 -3.17
CA ALA A 16 14.01 -20.38 -4.47
C ALA A 16 13.19 -19.70 -5.58
N ILE A 17 12.00 -19.19 -5.25
CA ILE A 17 11.18 -18.41 -6.19
C ILE A 17 11.83 -17.04 -6.45
N MET A 18 12.48 -16.48 -5.42
CA MET A 18 13.16 -15.19 -5.48
C MET A 18 14.43 -15.24 -6.36
N SER A 19 15.06 -16.39 -6.60
CA SER A 19 16.32 -16.44 -7.34
C SER A 19 16.21 -16.34 -8.87
N LEU A 20 15.00 -16.32 -9.45
CA LEU A 20 14.84 -16.62 -10.88
C LEU A 20 14.51 -15.45 -11.83
N LEU A 21 14.24 -14.20 -11.40
CA LEU A 21 13.52 -13.27 -12.30
C LEU A 21 14.07 -11.80 -12.37
N PRO A 22 14.03 -11.11 -13.55
CA PRO A 22 14.61 -9.77 -13.80
C PRO A 22 13.63 -8.61 -14.14
N LYS A 23 14.05 -7.34 -14.07
CA LYS A 23 13.58 -6.26 -13.16
C LYS A 23 12.66 -5.27 -13.89
N VAL A 24 11.70 -4.63 -13.20
CA VAL A 24 11.27 -3.21 -13.41
C VAL A 24 10.79 -2.62 -12.08
N GLY A 25 11.01 -1.32 -11.81
CA GLY A 25 10.77 -0.70 -10.50
C GLY A 25 9.44 0.06 -10.39
N VAL A 26 8.66 -0.19 -9.33
CA VAL A 26 7.53 0.65 -8.91
C VAL A 26 7.30 0.58 -7.38
N ALA A 27 6.56 1.56 -6.85
CA ALA A 27 6.24 1.80 -5.44
C ALA A 27 5.18 0.84 -4.86
N GLN A 28 5.43 0.33 -3.65
CA GLN A 28 4.53 -0.56 -2.90
C GLN A 28 3.21 0.13 -2.49
N PRO A 29 2.05 -0.57 -2.58
CA PRO A 29 0.80 -0.22 -1.93
C PRO A 29 0.72 -0.73 -0.48
N GLY A 30 0.09 0.02 0.42
CA GLY A 30 -0.53 -0.56 1.62
C GLY A 30 -0.25 0.09 2.97
N ASN A 31 0.78 0.91 3.15
CA ASN A 31 0.98 1.62 4.43
C ASN A 31 1.98 2.76 4.28
N TYR A 32 1.54 3.98 3.97
CA TYR A 32 2.45 5.13 3.92
C TYR A 32 1.80 6.36 4.57
N PRO A 33 2.57 7.31 5.12
CA PRO A 33 2.13 8.69 5.34
C PRO A 33 1.86 9.43 4.03
N ASN A 34 2.16 8.81 2.89
CA ASN A 34 1.58 9.18 1.62
C ASN A 34 0.12 8.68 1.60
N PHE A 35 -0.85 9.60 1.67
CA PHE A 35 -2.28 9.31 1.47
C PHE A 35 -2.63 9.09 -0.01
N THR A 36 -1.62 8.70 -0.78
CA THR A 36 -1.76 8.24 -2.15
C THR A 36 -2.47 6.90 -2.12
N ASP A 37 -3.07 6.54 -3.24
CA ASP A 37 -3.74 5.29 -3.58
C ASP A 37 -3.26 4.01 -2.82
N ALA A 38 -1.97 3.89 -2.51
CA ALA A 38 -1.39 2.89 -1.62
C ALA A 38 -2.03 2.82 -0.22
N GLY A 39 -2.64 3.90 0.28
CA GLY A 39 -3.31 4.03 1.58
C GLY A 39 -4.83 4.18 1.49
N THR A 40 -5.42 4.11 0.29
CA THR A 40 -6.87 3.82 0.18
C THR A 40 -7.14 2.38 0.58
N HIS A 41 -8.34 2.11 1.08
CA HIS A 41 -8.66 0.89 1.82
C HIS A 41 -8.63 -0.32 0.91
N LEU A 42 -7.44 -0.85 0.60
CA LEU A 42 -7.36 -1.91 -0.40
C LEU A 42 -8.07 -1.48 -1.71
N ASN A 43 -7.85 -0.24 -2.20
CA ASN A 43 -8.53 0.17 -3.43
C ASN A 43 -8.05 -0.70 -4.59
N PRO A 44 -8.97 -1.44 -5.23
CA PRO A 44 -8.59 -2.42 -6.21
C PRO A 44 -8.05 -1.92 -7.53
N ALA A 45 -8.38 -0.68 -7.89
CA ALA A 45 -7.82 -0.03 -9.06
C ALA A 45 -6.35 0.37 -8.87
N THR A 46 -5.87 0.47 -7.63
CA THR A 46 -4.53 0.96 -7.35
C THR A 46 -3.45 -0.05 -7.68
N TRP A 47 -3.71 -1.33 -7.43
CA TRP A 47 -2.69 -2.38 -7.59
C TRP A 47 -2.34 -2.65 -9.03
N THR A 48 -3.26 -2.35 -9.95
CA THR A 48 -3.04 -2.53 -11.40
C THR A 48 -1.89 -1.67 -11.94
N GLN A 49 -1.44 -0.66 -11.19
CA GLN A 49 -0.40 0.27 -11.65
C GLN A 49 1.03 -0.19 -11.36
N TYR A 50 1.17 -1.24 -10.55
CA TYR A 50 2.45 -1.57 -9.91
C TYR A 50 3.15 -2.78 -10.50
N GLY A 51 2.64 -3.31 -11.63
CA GLY A 51 3.22 -4.49 -12.28
C GLY A 51 3.20 -5.70 -11.35
N ASN A 52 4.06 -6.67 -11.59
CA ASN A 52 4.11 -7.87 -10.78
C ASN A 52 4.96 -7.62 -9.52
N TRP A 53 4.47 -7.96 -8.33
CA TRP A 53 5.25 -7.79 -7.09
C TRP A 53 4.76 -8.69 -5.96
N GLY A 54 5.64 -8.93 -5.00
CA GLY A 54 5.38 -9.65 -3.77
C GLY A 54 5.87 -8.82 -2.57
N TYR A 55 5.06 -8.77 -1.53
CA TYR A 55 5.30 -8.00 -0.33
C TYR A 55 5.15 -8.88 0.89
N VAL A 56 6.05 -8.71 1.85
CA VAL A 56 5.91 -9.25 3.20
C VAL A 56 6.21 -8.17 4.22
N SER A 57 5.49 -8.16 5.33
CA SER A 57 5.77 -7.25 6.44
C SER A 57 5.38 -7.82 7.78
N ALA A 58 5.96 -7.21 8.81
CA ALA A 58 5.57 -7.38 10.19
C ALA A 58 5.41 -6.02 10.85
N GLU A 59 4.38 -5.88 11.69
CA GLU A 59 4.15 -4.75 12.57
C GLU A 59 4.23 -5.23 14.02
N ALA A 60 4.93 -4.46 14.84
CA ALA A 60 5.13 -4.73 16.25
C ALA A 60 4.74 -3.54 17.10
N GLY A 61 4.12 -3.84 18.23
CA GLY A 61 3.81 -2.93 19.31
C GLY A 61 4.53 -3.31 20.60
N SER A 62 4.09 -2.73 21.73
CA SER A 62 4.72 -2.96 23.04
C SER A 62 4.65 -4.41 23.54
N GLY A 63 3.81 -5.26 22.93
CA GLY A 63 3.59 -6.66 23.31
C GLY A 63 4.29 -7.69 22.42
N GLY A 64 4.96 -7.27 21.34
CA GLY A 64 5.56 -8.17 20.35
C GLY A 64 5.04 -7.90 18.94
N VAL A 65 5.14 -8.90 18.05
CA VAL A 65 4.59 -8.83 16.70
C VAL A 65 3.08 -8.93 16.77
N ASP A 66 2.41 -7.85 16.38
CA ASP A 66 0.96 -7.75 16.40
C ASP A 66 0.37 -8.20 15.06
N VAL A 67 1.02 -7.83 13.94
CA VAL A 67 0.54 -8.13 12.60
C VAL A 67 1.65 -8.69 11.72
N ALA A 68 1.34 -9.71 10.92
CA ALA A 68 2.17 -10.15 9.81
C ALA A 68 1.34 -10.17 8.53
N SER A 69 1.89 -9.67 7.42
CA SER A 69 1.17 -9.58 6.15
C SER A 69 2.02 -10.08 5.00
N MET A 70 1.36 -10.73 4.04
CA MET A 70 1.89 -11.10 2.73
C MET A 70 0.92 -10.65 1.66
N GLN A 71 1.43 -10.15 0.53
CA GLN A 71 0.61 -9.78 -0.60
C GLN A 71 1.35 -10.07 -1.90
N VAL A 72 0.63 -10.49 -2.93
CA VAL A 72 1.17 -10.78 -4.26
C VAL A 72 0.24 -10.18 -5.29
N ASN A 73 0.79 -9.43 -6.24
CA ASN A 73 0.08 -8.92 -7.40
C ASN A 73 0.70 -9.50 -8.67
N TYR A 74 -0.17 -9.92 -9.60
CA TYR A 74 0.20 -10.52 -10.86
C TYR A 74 -0.68 -9.98 -11.99
N GLY A 75 -0.05 -9.52 -13.06
CA GLY A 75 -0.64 -8.96 -14.26
C GLY A 75 -0.63 -9.95 -15.42
N LEU A 76 -1.75 -10.02 -16.11
CA LEU A 76 -1.97 -10.66 -17.39
C LEU A 76 -2.43 -9.55 -18.35
N GLU A 77 -1.48 -9.00 -19.12
CA GLU A 77 -1.72 -7.82 -19.98
C GLU A 77 -2.24 -6.63 -19.16
N ASP A 78 -3.47 -6.18 -19.46
CA ASP A 78 -4.14 -5.07 -18.80
C ASP A 78 -4.93 -5.49 -17.54
N ILE A 79 -5.01 -6.80 -17.25
CA ILE A 79 -5.73 -7.35 -16.09
C ILE A 79 -4.74 -7.68 -14.98
N PHE A 80 -5.05 -7.30 -13.75
CA PHE A 80 -4.23 -7.58 -12.58
C PHE A 80 -5.04 -8.28 -11.51
N VAL A 81 -4.43 -9.29 -10.90
CA VAL A 81 -4.98 -10.03 -9.77
C VAL A 81 -4.04 -9.86 -8.60
N ASP A 82 -4.59 -9.46 -7.46
CA ASP A 82 -3.86 -9.32 -6.22
C ASP A 82 -4.47 -10.23 -5.14
N ALA A 83 -3.62 -10.83 -4.32
CA ALA A 83 -4.03 -11.62 -3.19
C ALA A 83 -3.24 -11.20 -1.96
N ALA A 84 -3.93 -10.83 -0.89
CA ALA A 84 -3.32 -10.46 0.38
C ALA A 84 -3.80 -11.37 1.51
N LEU A 85 -2.88 -11.65 2.42
CA LEU A 85 -3.08 -12.38 3.65
C LEU A 85 -2.46 -11.57 4.78
N SER A 86 -3.24 -11.29 5.82
CA SER A 86 -2.73 -10.72 7.07
C SER A 86 -3.18 -11.55 8.26
N LEU A 87 -2.31 -11.58 9.27
CA LEU A 87 -2.50 -12.28 10.54
C LEU A 87 -2.38 -11.24 11.64
N ASN A 88 -3.39 -11.12 12.48
CA ASN A 88 -3.39 -10.26 13.67
C ASN A 88 -3.72 -11.12 14.89
N GLY A 89 -2.71 -11.51 15.67
CA GLY A 89 -2.87 -12.53 16.71
C GLY A 89 -3.41 -13.85 16.14
N SER A 90 -4.63 -14.24 16.54
CA SER A 90 -5.34 -15.42 16.02
C SER A 90 -6.26 -15.13 14.83
N GLU A 91 -6.48 -13.86 14.50
CA GLU A 91 -7.37 -13.47 13.42
C GLU A 91 -6.63 -13.51 12.08
N GLN A 92 -7.25 -14.15 11.10
CA GLN A 92 -6.75 -14.22 9.73
C GLN A 92 -7.66 -13.39 8.82
N ASN A 93 -7.07 -12.46 8.10
CA ASN A 93 -7.75 -11.66 7.09
C ASN A 93 -7.16 -11.97 5.71
N ARG A 94 -8.03 -12.29 4.75
CA ARG A 94 -7.70 -12.67 3.38
C ARG A 94 -8.46 -11.77 2.43
N THR A 95 -7.76 -11.15 1.49
CA THR A 95 -8.40 -10.32 0.47
C THR A 95 -7.99 -10.82 -0.89
N LEU A 96 -8.97 -10.96 -1.78
CA LEU A 96 -8.73 -11.24 -3.19
C LEU A 96 -9.19 -10.07 -4.01
N ASN A 97 -8.40 -9.70 -4.97
CA ASN A 97 -8.47 -8.43 -5.63
C ASN A 97 -8.29 -8.65 -7.13
N ALA A 98 -9.11 -7.99 -7.93
CA ALA A 98 -8.98 -8.01 -9.38
C ALA A 98 -9.23 -6.61 -9.92
N GLY A 99 -8.42 -6.19 -10.88
CA GLY A 99 -8.57 -4.91 -11.53
C GLY A 99 -8.07 -4.94 -12.97
N MET A 100 -8.41 -3.89 -13.70
CA MET A 100 -7.99 -3.70 -15.07
C MET A 100 -7.48 -2.27 -15.26
N GLN A 101 -6.38 -2.12 -15.98
CA GLN A 101 -5.86 -0.83 -16.41
C GLN A 101 -6.24 -0.57 -17.87
N LEU A 102 -6.83 0.59 -18.13
CA LEU A 102 -7.30 1.00 -19.45
C LEU A 102 -6.45 2.17 -19.94
N GLY A 103 -5.71 1.94 -21.03
CA GLY A 103 -4.94 2.98 -21.74
C GLY A 103 -3.89 3.69 -20.89
N GLY A 104 -3.43 3.06 -19.79
CA GLY A 104 -2.43 3.65 -18.88
C GLY A 104 -2.91 4.85 -18.06
N ILE A 105 -4.19 5.23 -18.16
CA ILE A 105 -4.75 6.47 -17.59
C ILE A 105 -5.92 6.22 -16.65
N VAL A 106 -6.61 5.09 -16.79
CA VAL A 106 -7.72 4.72 -15.89
C VAL A 106 -7.47 3.29 -15.41
N ALA A 107 -7.84 3.02 -14.16
CA ALA A 107 -7.95 1.67 -13.65
C ALA A 107 -9.26 1.52 -12.89
N ALA A 108 -9.79 0.30 -12.88
CA ALA A 108 -10.95 -0.08 -12.08
C ALA A 108 -10.67 -1.44 -11.44
N GLY A 109 -11.31 -1.73 -10.31
CA GLY A 109 -11.21 -3.05 -9.72
C GLY A 109 -12.26 -3.35 -8.67
N VAL A 110 -12.22 -4.59 -8.18
CA VAL A 110 -13.04 -5.12 -7.11
C VAL A 110 -12.15 -5.85 -6.09
N SER A 111 -12.46 -5.69 -4.81
CA SER A 111 -11.86 -6.42 -3.69
C SER A 111 -12.92 -7.26 -3.00
N ALA A 112 -12.65 -8.54 -2.77
CA ALA A 112 -13.45 -9.43 -1.94
C ALA A 112 -12.80 -9.58 -0.55
N LYS A 113 -13.59 -9.39 0.51
CA LYS A 113 -13.16 -9.37 1.92
C LYS A 113 -13.68 -10.61 2.67
N PRO A 114 -13.04 -11.01 3.79
CA PRO A 114 -13.37 -12.27 4.48
C PRO A 114 -14.78 -12.35 5.05
N ASP A 115 -15.39 -11.21 5.35
CA ASP A 115 -16.70 -11.08 5.99
C ASP A 115 -17.87 -11.12 4.98
N GLY A 116 -17.60 -11.61 3.77
CA GLY A 116 -18.54 -11.62 2.65
C GLY A 116 -18.81 -10.23 2.06
N ASN A 117 -18.01 -9.23 2.44
CA ASN A 117 -18.09 -7.88 1.91
C ASN A 117 -17.21 -7.73 0.66
N ALA A 118 -17.44 -6.66 -0.09
CA ALA A 118 -16.62 -6.28 -1.22
C ALA A 118 -16.39 -4.77 -1.23
N SER A 119 -15.34 -4.32 -1.92
CA SER A 119 -15.22 -2.92 -2.32
C SER A 119 -14.97 -2.80 -3.81
N VAL A 120 -15.43 -1.71 -4.40
CA VAL A 120 -15.22 -1.36 -5.80
C VAL A 120 -14.48 -0.05 -5.85
N GLY A 121 -13.49 0.05 -6.73
CA GLY A 121 -12.67 1.25 -6.83
C GLY A 121 -12.33 1.61 -8.26
N VAL A 122 -12.08 2.90 -8.46
CA VAL A 122 -11.59 3.49 -9.70
C VAL A 122 -10.42 4.42 -9.41
N LEU A 123 -9.53 4.56 -10.38
CA LEU A 123 -8.34 5.39 -10.32
C LEU A 123 -8.12 6.06 -11.67
N GLY A 124 -8.00 7.38 -11.65
CA GLY A 124 -7.60 8.19 -12.80
C GLY A 124 -6.17 8.68 -12.65
N ILE A 125 -5.45 8.73 -13.76
CA ILE A 125 -4.08 9.24 -13.85
C ILE A 125 -3.99 10.27 -14.97
N VAL A 126 -3.37 11.40 -14.66
CA VAL A 126 -3.02 12.44 -15.62
C VAL A 126 -1.52 12.71 -15.55
N ARG A 127 -0.87 12.83 -16.71
CA ARG A 127 0.55 13.17 -16.84
C ARG A 127 0.71 14.41 -17.71
N PRO A 128 0.53 15.62 -17.14
CA PRO A 128 0.61 16.87 -17.91
C PRO A 128 2.00 17.14 -18.52
N GLY A 129 3.03 16.42 -18.06
CA GLY A 129 4.37 16.42 -18.63
C GLY A 129 5.19 15.27 -18.08
N ALA A 130 6.39 15.05 -18.62
CA ALA A 130 7.25 13.91 -18.27
C ALA A 130 7.64 13.86 -16.78
N GLN A 131 7.58 15.01 -16.09
CA GLN A 131 7.98 15.16 -14.70
C GLN A 131 6.79 15.32 -13.73
N VAL A 132 5.56 15.32 -14.22
CA VAL A 132 4.37 15.59 -13.39
C VAL A 132 3.41 14.43 -13.47
N LEU A 133 2.95 13.98 -12.30
CA LEU A 133 1.95 12.93 -12.16
C LEU A 133 0.84 13.45 -11.23
N LEU A 134 -0.38 13.42 -11.72
CA LEU A 134 -1.59 13.68 -10.95
C LEU A 134 -2.42 12.40 -10.94
N ARG A 135 -2.91 12.00 -9.76
CA ARG A 135 -3.74 10.81 -9.60
C ARG A 135 -4.88 11.07 -8.64
N GLY A 136 -6.01 10.43 -8.90
CA GLY A 136 -7.18 10.49 -8.03
C GLY A 136 -7.91 9.16 -8.04
N SER A 137 -8.34 8.71 -6.86
CA SER A 137 -9.04 7.45 -6.70
C SER A 137 -10.31 7.61 -5.88
N LEU A 138 -11.30 6.80 -6.21
CA LEU A 138 -12.52 6.62 -5.44
C LEU A 138 -12.66 5.12 -5.12
N GLU A 139 -13.12 4.82 -3.92
CA GLU A 139 -13.47 3.47 -3.49
C GLU A 139 -14.77 3.51 -2.69
N THR A 140 -15.63 2.50 -2.86
CA THR A 140 -16.82 2.30 -2.02
C THR A 140 -16.91 0.86 -1.57
N ASP A 141 -17.19 0.68 -0.29
CA ASP A 141 -17.50 -0.60 0.32
C ASP A 141 -18.98 -0.95 0.12
N VAL A 142 -19.26 -2.16 -0.35
CA VAL A 142 -20.59 -2.59 -0.80
C VAL A 142 -21.56 -2.74 0.37
N LYS A 143 -21.12 -3.36 1.47
CA LYS A 143 -21.99 -3.67 2.61
C LYS A 143 -22.17 -2.47 3.54
N THR A 144 -21.10 -1.73 3.78
CA THR A 144 -21.11 -0.62 4.74
C THR A 144 -21.46 0.72 4.10
N HIS A 145 -21.40 0.82 2.76
CA HIS A 145 -21.54 2.07 2.00
C HIS A 145 -20.57 3.16 2.44
N ILE A 146 -19.45 2.77 3.04
CA ILE A 146 -18.34 3.66 3.34
C ILE A 146 -17.61 3.97 2.05
N SER A 147 -17.39 5.25 1.77
CA SER A 147 -16.67 5.70 0.58
C SER A 147 -15.39 6.44 0.95
N ALA A 148 -14.35 6.26 0.16
CA ALA A 148 -13.08 6.97 0.29
C ALA A 148 -12.69 7.62 -1.03
N ALA A 149 -12.18 8.85 -0.94
CA ALA A 149 -11.53 9.55 -2.04
C ALA A 149 -10.10 9.88 -1.63
N ALA A 150 -9.16 9.74 -2.57
CA ALA A 150 -7.78 10.12 -2.38
C ALA A 150 -7.19 10.77 -3.62
N MET A 151 -6.21 11.65 -3.42
CA MET A 151 -5.54 12.36 -4.50
C MET A 151 -4.04 12.48 -4.23
N GLU A 152 -3.26 12.50 -5.31
CA GLU A 152 -1.82 12.69 -5.34
C GLU A 152 -1.43 13.70 -6.40
N ALA A 153 -0.50 14.58 -6.05
CA ALA A 153 0.30 15.35 -7.00
C ALA A 153 1.78 15.08 -6.75
N ARG A 154 2.50 14.73 -7.82
CA ARG A 154 3.92 14.43 -7.79
C ARG A 154 4.66 15.20 -8.85
N ARG A 155 5.87 15.65 -8.49
CA ARG A 155 6.80 16.32 -9.38
C ARG A 155 8.22 15.76 -9.21
N ALA A 156 8.80 15.33 -10.31
CA ALA A 156 10.22 15.01 -10.42
C ALA A 156 11.03 16.25 -10.84
N PHE A 157 12.26 16.36 -10.35
CA PHE A 157 13.19 17.44 -10.63
C PHE A 157 14.49 16.89 -11.22
N ALA A 158 15.29 17.77 -11.82
CA ALA A 158 16.63 17.41 -12.24
C ALA A 158 17.46 16.92 -11.04
N GLY A 159 18.29 15.89 -11.24
CA GLY A 159 19.09 15.28 -10.18
C GLY A 159 18.41 14.12 -9.43
N GLY A 160 17.22 13.68 -9.87
CA GLY A 160 16.57 12.49 -9.31
C GLY A 160 15.76 12.74 -8.03
N LEU A 161 15.56 14.01 -7.67
CA LEU A 161 14.67 14.42 -6.58
C LEU A 161 13.20 14.33 -7.04
N GLU A 162 12.35 13.76 -6.19
CA GLU A 162 10.90 13.66 -6.38
C GLU A 162 10.18 14.21 -5.15
N LEU A 163 9.19 15.07 -5.37
CA LEU A 163 8.28 15.56 -4.33
C LEU A 163 6.87 15.06 -4.62
N THR A 164 6.19 14.58 -3.58
CA THR A 164 4.80 14.14 -3.66
C THR A 164 3.99 14.74 -2.52
N LEU A 165 2.79 15.22 -2.84
CA LEU A 165 1.77 15.67 -1.90
C LEU A 165 0.52 14.84 -2.09
N SER A 166 -0.14 14.48 -0.99
CA SER A 166 -1.32 13.64 -1.04
C SER A 166 -2.32 13.91 0.07
N GLY A 167 -3.57 13.53 -0.19
CA GLY A 167 -4.66 13.63 0.77
C GLY A 167 -5.73 12.58 0.55
N LYS A 168 -6.44 12.24 1.62
CA LYS A 168 -7.54 11.28 1.62
C LYS A 168 -8.67 11.76 2.53
N VAL A 169 -9.90 11.48 2.13
CA VAL A 169 -11.12 11.67 2.91
C VAL A 169 -11.95 10.40 2.84
N GLN A 170 -12.61 10.05 3.94
CA GLN A 170 -13.53 8.94 4.02
C GLN A 170 -14.83 9.39 4.66
N ALA A 171 -15.94 9.03 4.03
CA ALA A 171 -17.29 9.27 4.51
C ALA A 171 -17.98 7.94 4.87
N ASP A 172 -18.83 7.97 5.88
CA ASP A 172 -19.75 6.87 6.16
C ASP A 172 -20.99 6.91 5.25
N SER A 173 -21.90 5.95 5.43
CA SER A 173 -23.13 5.84 4.65
C SER A 173 -24.08 7.04 4.77
N SER A 174 -23.91 7.89 5.79
CA SER A 174 -24.67 9.14 5.96
C SER A 174 -24.03 10.33 5.27
N GLY A 175 -22.86 10.16 4.64
CA GLY A 175 -22.06 11.23 4.07
C GLY A 175 -21.22 11.99 5.11
N LYS A 176 -21.22 11.57 6.38
CA LYS A 176 -20.40 12.19 7.41
C LYS A 176 -18.94 11.79 7.23
N ILE A 177 -18.05 12.78 7.23
CA ILE A 177 -16.60 12.52 7.20
C ILE A 177 -16.19 11.84 8.52
N VAL A 178 -15.72 10.60 8.42
CA VAL A 178 -15.28 9.80 9.56
C VAL A 178 -13.77 9.75 9.71
N TRP A 179 -13.04 10.06 8.64
CA TRP A 179 -11.58 10.06 8.61
C TRP A 179 -11.05 11.00 7.50
N LYS A 180 -9.94 11.69 7.77
CA LYS A 180 -9.23 12.55 6.79
C LYS A 180 -7.73 12.56 7.06
N GLY A 181 -6.92 12.87 6.06
CA GLY A 181 -5.47 13.00 6.23
C GLY A 181 -4.76 13.68 5.06
N ILE A 182 -3.58 14.24 5.35
CA ILE A 182 -2.68 14.90 4.39
C ILE A 182 -1.22 14.57 4.69
N GLY A 183 -0.42 14.43 3.63
CA GLY A 183 0.95 13.96 3.75
C GLY A 183 1.85 14.40 2.61
N MET A 184 3.14 14.26 2.86
CA MET A 184 4.19 14.65 1.94
C MET A 184 5.27 13.57 1.90
N GLN A 185 5.89 13.43 0.73
CA GLN A 185 7.02 12.55 0.49
C GLN A 185 8.09 13.26 -0.31
N VAL A 186 9.33 12.94 0.04
CA VAL A 186 10.53 13.33 -0.69
C VAL A 186 11.31 12.07 -1.03
N GLY A 187 11.64 11.88 -2.30
CA GLY A 187 12.48 10.79 -2.79
C GLY A 187 13.72 11.32 -3.47
N GLU A 188 14.85 10.69 -3.25
CA GLU A 188 16.09 10.94 -3.97
C GLU A 188 16.80 9.61 -4.24
N ASN A 189 16.95 9.26 -5.52
CA ASN A 189 17.63 8.06 -5.96
C ASN A 189 17.09 6.77 -5.29
N VAL A 190 17.84 6.23 -4.33
CA VAL A 190 17.53 4.97 -3.65
C VAL A 190 16.77 5.15 -2.34
N LEU A 191 16.58 6.39 -1.88
CA LEU A 191 15.96 6.71 -0.58
C LEU A 191 14.67 7.50 -0.80
N LEU A 192 13.67 7.19 0.00
CA LEU A 192 12.42 7.93 0.07
C LEU A 192 12.03 8.07 1.52
N VAL A 193 11.58 9.26 1.89
CA VAL A 193 11.07 9.58 3.23
C VAL A 193 9.71 10.25 3.10
N SER A 194 8.81 9.95 4.02
CA SER A 194 7.49 10.56 4.04
C SER A 194 6.97 10.78 5.45
N GLY A 195 6.05 11.73 5.56
CA GLY A 195 5.39 12.10 6.81
C GLY A 195 4.00 12.65 6.54
N GLY A 196 3.08 12.41 7.47
CA GLY A 196 1.69 12.80 7.28
C GLY A 196 0.87 12.71 8.57
N VAL A 197 -0.24 13.44 8.57
CA VAL A 197 -1.20 13.52 9.68
C VAL A 197 -2.60 13.16 9.19
N GLY A 198 -3.40 12.54 10.05
CA GLY A 198 -4.77 12.18 9.72
C GLY A 198 -5.58 11.67 10.91
N GLY A 199 -6.67 10.95 10.63
CA GLY A 199 -7.59 10.47 11.67
C GLY A 199 -8.89 11.28 11.74
N ARG A 200 -9.79 10.86 12.63
CA ARG A 200 -11.06 11.58 12.89
C ARG A 200 -10.81 13.04 13.33
N ASP A 201 -9.72 13.25 14.07
CA ASP A 201 -9.35 14.54 14.68
C ASP A 201 -7.89 14.96 14.43
N TRP A 202 -7.27 14.52 13.31
CA TRP A 202 -5.86 14.80 13.00
C TRP A 202 -4.83 14.26 14.02
N ARG A 203 -5.22 13.23 14.78
CA ARG A 203 -4.40 12.65 15.85
C ARG A 203 -3.51 11.50 15.41
N ASP A 204 -3.67 11.04 14.18
CA ASP A 204 -2.81 10.00 13.64
C ASP A 204 -1.59 10.68 13.02
N VAL A 205 -0.38 10.26 13.43
CA VAL A 205 0.88 10.67 12.81
C VAL A 205 1.51 9.44 12.18
N LYS A 206 1.97 9.57 10.95
CA LYS A 206 2.70 8.50 10.26
C LYS A 206 4.02 9.04 9.76
N LEU A 207 5.07 8.27 9.97
CA LEU A 207 6.41 8.48 9.40
C LEU A 207 6.82 7.22 8.67
N HIS A 208 7.58 7.40 7.60
CA HIS A 208 8.05 6.28 6.80
C HIS A 208 9.34 6.60 6.08
N ALA A 209 10.18 5.57 5.98
CA ALA A 209 11.37 5.57 5.15
C ALA A 209 11.41 4.30 4.30
N ARG A 210 11.79 4.46 3.04
CA ARG A 210 11.96 3.39 2.06
C ARG A 210 13.35 3.46 1.46
N ARG A 211 14.00 2.32 1.32
CA ARG A 211 15.28 2.21 0.64
C ARG A 211 15.29 1.06 -0.36
N TRP A 212 15.80 1.32 -1.54
CA TRP A 212 16.14 0.27 -2.50
C TRP A 212 17.35 -0.53 -2.00
N VAL A 213 17.21 -1.85 -1.94
CA VAL A 213 18.27 -2.77 -1.48
C VAL A 213 18.55 -3.76 -2.60
N GLY A 214 19.58 -3.46 -3.39
CA GLY A 214 19.96 -4.30 -4.53
C GLY A 214 19.01 -4.20 -5.71
N LYS A 215 18.97 -5.28 -6.52
CA LYS A 215 18.26 -5.32 -7.79
C LYS A 215 16.80 -5.73 -7.58
N GLY A 216 15.89 -4.76 -7.52
CA GLY A 216 14.44 -5.00 -7.53
C GLY A 216 13.81 -5.35 -6.18
N ALA A 217 14.50 -5.03 -5.07
CA ALA A 217 13.96 -5.17 -3.73
C ALA A 217 14.00 -3.85 -2.98
N ILE A 218 13.04 -3.69 -2.09
CA ILE A 218 12.78 -2.47 -1.33
C ILE A 218 12.59 -2.87 0.12
N VAL A 219 13.26 -2.17 1.03
CA VAL A 219 13.01 -2.24 2.46
C VAL A 219 12.26 -0.98 2.88
N ASP A 220 11.20 -1.18 3.65
CA ASP A 220 10.35 -0.13 4.17
C ASP A 220 10.33 -0.19 5.70
N ALA A 221 10.36 0.96 6.35
CA ALA A 221 10.21 1.11 7.78
C ALA A 221 9.19 2.20 8.08
N HIS A 222 8.25 1.90 8.98
CA HIS A 222 7.16 2.81 9.34
C HIS A 222 7.11 3.00 10.84
N VAL A 223 6.73 4.22 11.23
CA VAL A 223 6.32 4.53 12.60
C VAL A 223 4.96 5.18 12.52
N LYS A 224 4.00 4.66 13.28
CA LYS A 224 2.63 5.18 13.35
C LYS A 224 2.29 5.50 14.79
N VAL A 225 1.72 6.67 15.00
CA VAL A 225 1.08 7.07 16.24
C VAL A 225 -0.40 7.16 15.92
N ILE A 226 -1.21 6.31 16.54
CA ILE A 226 -2.67 6.31 16.34
C ILE A 226 -3.32 7.08 17.48
N ASN A 227 -4.26 7.96 17.15
CA ASN A 227 -5.05 8.71 18.12
C ASN A 227 -4.18 9.44 19.18
N GLY A 228 -3.03 9.98 18.77
CA GLY A 228 -2.13 10.75 19.63
C GLY A 228 -1.40 9.93 20.69
N GLN A 229 -1.40 8.59 20.62
CA GLN A 229 -0.73 7.73 21.60
C GLN A 229 0.79 7.63 21.39
N PHE A 230 1.51 8.75 21.53
CA PHE A 230 2.96 8.83 21.29
C PHE A 230 3.79 7.89 22.19
N ARG A 231 3.25 7.44 23.32
CA ARG A 231 3.91 6.49 24.23
C ARG A 231 3.87 5.04 23.75
N LYS A 232 3.05 4.74 22.74
CA LYS A 232 2.87 3.41 22.17
C LYS A 232 2.84 3.48 20.63
N PRO A 233 3.94 3.93 19.99
CA PRO A 233 3.99 3.93 18.54
C PRO A 233 3.99 2.50 18.04
N GLN A 234 3.33 2.28 16.91
CA GLN A 234 3.44 1.05 16.14
C GLN A 234 4.60 1.20 15.17
N VAL A 235 5.44 0.16 15.09
CA VAL A 235 6.57 0.13 14.17
C VAL A 235 6.39 -1.06 13.24
N SER A 236 6.54 -0.83 11.94
CA SER A 236 6.52 -1.93 10.97
C SER A 236 7.73 -1.90 10.06
N VAL A 237 8.13 -3.10 9.62
CA VAL A 237 9.15 -3.30 8.61
C VAL A 237 8.56 -4.15 7.49
N GLY A 238 8.79 -3.71 6.26
CA GLY A 238 8.34 -4.37 5.05
C GLY A 238 9.50 -4.69 4.12
N LEU A 239 9.35 -5.78 3.37
CA LEU A 239 10.18 -6.12 2.24
C LEU A 239 9.26 -6.30 1.02
N THR A 240 9.45 -5.44 0.03
CA THR A 240 8.82 -5.60 -1.28
C THR A 240 9.85 -6.11 -2.27
N LYS A 241 9.44 -7.09 -3.08
CA LYS A 241 10.20 -7.50 -4.25
C LYS A 241 9.35 -7.41 -5.50
N MET A 242 9.94 -6.89 -6.55
CA MET A 242 9.35 -6.90 -7.89
C MET A 242 9.40 -8.32 -8.46
N LEU A 243 8.23 -8.81 -8.85
CA LEU A 243 8.07 -10.03 -9.63
C LEU A 243 8.12 -9.62 -11.10
N ASN A 244 8.45 -10.56 -11.97
CA ASN A 244 8.51 -10.28 -13.41
C ASN A 244 7.51 -11.19 -14.08
#